data_AF-A0A5A9E9C8-F1
#
_entry.id   AF-A0A5A9E9C8-F1
#
_cell.length_a   1.000
_cell.length_b   1.000
_cell.length_c   1.000
_cell.angle_alpha   90.00
_cell.angle_beta   90.00
_cell.angle_gamma   90.00
#
_symmetry.space_group_name_H-M   'P 1'
#
loop_
_entity.id
_entity.type
_entity.pdbx_description
1 polymer ?
#
loop_
_entity_poly.entity_id
_entity_poly.type
_entity_poly.pdbx_seq_one_letter_code
_entity_poly.pdbx_strand_id
1 'polypeptide(L)'
;MKNWYNGDGQRIRRDTDGTITNYLYDEHALLYTADENNRKITENVLNPDGEIVASNRFDGNYENQYFFYHYDLRGSVTNVVDSDAKRVKGYDYDDRIVPPAFTI
;
A
#
# COMPACT_ATOMS: atom_id res chain seq x y z
N MET A 1 -1.37 17.99 -6.90
CA MET A 1 -1.91 16.84 -6.13
C MET A 1 -3.26 17.21 -5.49
N LYS A 2 -4.29 16.39 -5.69
CA LYS A 2 -5.63 16.51 -5.07
C LYS A 2 -6.06 15.14 -4.52
N ASN A 3 -6.69 15.13 -3.34
CA ASN A 3 -7.20 13.91 -2.72
C ASN A 3 -8.70 14.04 -2.45
N TRP A 4 -9.43 12.93 -2.53
CA TRP A 4 -10.83 12.81 -2.15
C TRP A 4 -10.96 11.72 -1.09
N TYR A 5 -11.88 11.94 -0.16
CA TYR A 5 -12.09 11.07 0.99
C TYR A 5 -13.58 10.70 1.10
N ASN A 6 -13.87 9.51 1.64
CA ASN A 6 -15.23 9.12 2.01
C ASN A 6 -15.63 9.70 3.38
N GLY A 7 -16.84 9.37 3.85
CA GLY A 7 -17.35 9.81 5.15
C GLY A 7 -16.51 9.35 6.35
N ASP A 8 -15.78 8.25 6.20
CA ASP A 8 -14.91 7.67 7.23
C ASP A 8 -13.49 8.27 7.22
N GLY A 9 -13.24 9.26 6.35
CA GLY A 9 -11.94 9.90 6.22
C GLY A 9 -10.89 9.05 5.49
N GLN A 10 -11.29 7.94 4.86
CA GLN A 10 -10.40 7.14 4.02
C GLN A 10 -10.25 7.80 2.66
N ARG A 11 -9.02 7.87 2.14
CA ARG A 11 -8.76 8.43 0.81
C ARG A 11 -9.31 7.47 -0.23
N ILE A 12 -10.30 7.89 -1.02
CA ILE A 12 -10.90 7.07 -2.09
C ILE A 12 -10.32 7.39 -3.48
N ARG A 13 -9.70 8.56 -3.64
CA ARG A 13 -9.04 8.95 -4.90
C ARG A 13 -7.90 9.92 -4.67
N ARG A 14 -6.87 9.83 -5.50
CA ARG A 14 -5.79 10.79 -5.66
C ARG A 14 -5.66 11.17 -7.13
N ASP A 15 -5.38 12.44 -7.38
CA ASP A 15 -4.98 12.97 -8.69
C ASP A 15 -3.64 13.69 -8.52
N THR A 16 -2.61 13.14 -9.15
CA THR A 16 -1.27 13.72 -9.21
C THR A 16 -1.01 14.11 -10.66
N ASP A 17 -1.22 15.38 -10.96
CA ASP A 17 -0.93 15.99 -12.26
C ASP A 17 -1.59 15.25 -13.44
N GLY A 18 -2.83 14.79 -13.24
CA GLY A 18 -3.63 14.06 -14.23
C GLY A 18 -3.56 12.54 -14.09
N THR A 19 -2.60 12.00 -13.32
CA THR A 19 -2.56 10.58 -12.97
C THR A 19 -3.51 10.29 -11.82
N ILE A 20 -4.53 9.48 -12.09
CA ILE A 20 -5.56 9.14 -11.11
C ILE A 20 -5.23 7.78 -10.48
N THR A 21 -5.34 7.72 -9.16
CA THR A 21 -5.32 6.48 -8.39
C THR A 21 -6.58 6.40 -7.54
N ASN A 22 -7.36 5.35 -7.73
CA ASN A 22 -8.52 5.03 -6.92
C ASN A 22 -8.12 4.03 -5.83
N TYR A 23 -8.75 4.14 -4.66
CA TYR A 23 -8.46 3.33 -3.48
C TYR A 23 -9.74 2.63 -3.04
N LEU A 24 -9.71 1.30 -2.99
CA LEU A 24 -10.88 0.48 -2.77
C LEU A 24 -10.72 -0.32 -1.48
N TYR A 25 -11.71 -0.19 -0.61
CA TYR A 25 -11.70 -0.69 0.75
C TYR A 25 -12.78 -1.76 0.94
N ASP A 26 -12.51 -2.69 1.84
CA ASP A 26 -13.52 -3.50 2.53
C ASP A 26 -13.51 -3.08 3.99
N GLU A 27 -14.60 -2.43 4.42
CA GLU A 27 -14.68 -1.68 5.68
C GLU A 27 -13.46 -0.76 5.87
N HIS A 28 -12.56 -1.12 6.79
CA HIS A 28 -11.36 -0.34 7.11
C HIS A 28 -10.11 -0.77 6.34
N ALA A 29 -10.14 -1.93 5.70
CA ALA A 29 -8.98 -2.51 5.06
C ALA A 29 -8.88 -2.09 3.59
N LEU A 30 -7.75 -1.49 3.21
CA LEU A 30 -7.49 -1.14 1.81
C LEU A 30 -7.17 -2.42 1.03
N LEU A 31 -8.10 -2.88 0.20
CA LEU A 31 -7.95 -4.09 -0.58
C LEU A 31 -7.07 -3.88 -1.80
N TYR A 32 -7.31 -2.84 -2.59
CA TYR A 32 -6.53 -2.60 -3.80
C TYR A 32 -6.55 -1.13 -4.23
N THR A 33 -5.59 -0.78 -5.08
CA THR A 33 -5.62 0.48 -5.82
C THR A 33 -5.80 0.20 -7.30
N ALA A 34 -6.40 1.15 -8.01
CA ALA A 34 -6.70 1.02 -9.43
C ALA A 34 -6.50 2.35 -10.17
N ASP A 35 -6.29 2.29 -11.47
CA ASP A 35 -6.22 3.45 -12.35
C ASP A 35 -7.61 4.08 -12.58
N GLU A 36 -7.70 5.11 -13.43
CA GLU A 36 -8.95 5.77 -13.79
C GLU A 36 -9.97 4.86 -14.50
N ASN A 37 -9.52 3.75 -15.07
CA ASN A 37 -10.33 2.76 -15.78
C ASN A 37 -10.69 1.56 -14.88
N ASN A 38 -10.42 1.65 -13.58
CA ASN A 38 -10.59 0.59 -12.59
C ASN A 38 -9.74 -0.67 -12.87
N ARG A 39 -8.64 -0.55 -13.62
CA ARG A 39 -7.66 -1.62 -13.76
C ARG A 39 -6.78 -1.60 -12.52
N LYS A 40 -6.59 -2.77 -11.88
CA LYS A 40 -5.78 -2.88 -10.68
C LYS A 40 -4.34 -2.40 -10.95
N ILE A 41 -3.79 -1.67 -10.00
CA ILE A 41 -2.38 -1.28 -9.90
C ILE A 41 -1.73 -2.15 -8.82
N THR A 42 -2.41 -2.27 -7.67
CA THR A 42 -1.94 -3.07 -6.53
C THR A 42 -3.09 -3.84 -5.90
N GLU A 43 -2.87 -5.06 -5.42
CA GLU A 43 -3.79 -5.77 -4.53
C GLU A 43 -3.07 -6.14 -3.24
N ASN A 44 -3.66 -5.82 -2.10
CA ASN A 44 -3.12 -6.10 -0.78
C ASN A 44 -3.62 -7.46 -0.28
N VAL A 45 -2.71 -8.20 0.36
CA VAL A 45 -3.02 -9.42 1.09
C VAL A 45 -3.09 -9.05 2.57
N LEU A 46 -4.19 -9.38 3.21
CA LEU A 46 -4.45 -9.07 4.62
C LEU A 46 -4.23 -10.31 5.49
N ASN A 47 -3.74 -10.12 6.71
CA ASN A 47 -3.84 -11.13 7.76
C ASN A 47 -5.28 -11.14 8.36
N PRO A 48 -5.61 -12.10 9.23
CA PRO A 48 -6.94 -12.17 9.86
C PRO A 48 -7.33 -10.93 10.68
N ASP A 49 -6.36 -10.16 11.16
CA ASP A 49 -6.57 -8.92 11.92
C ASP A 49 -6.77 -7.69 11.00
N GLY A 50 -6.73 -7.88 9.68
CA GLY A 50 -6.93 -6.82 8.69
C GLY A 50 -5.69 -6.00 8.36
N GLU A 51 -4.51 -6.40 8.86
CA GLU A 51 -3.23 -5.75 8.53
C GLU A 51 -2.73 -6.23 7.17
N ILE A 52 -2.21 -5.32 6.37
CA ILE A 52 -1.60 -5.65 5.07
C ILE A 52 -0.29 -6.37 5.34
N VAL A 53 -0.11 -7.60 4.85
CA VAL A 53 1.14 -8.36 5.02
C VAL A 53 1.90 -8.56 3.71
N ALA A 54 1.23 -8.37 2.57
CA ALA A 54 1.87 -8.39 1.27
C ALA A 54 1.04 -7.58 0.26
N SER A 55 1.60 -7.36 -0.94
CA SER A 55 0.84 -6.87 -2.08
C SER A 55 1.32 -7.47 -3.39
N ASN A 56 0.40 -7.74 -4.31
CA ASN A 56 0.68 -8.00 -5.72
C ASN A 56 0.63 -6.69 -6.53
N ARG A 57 1.49 -6.56 -7.53
CA ARG A 57 1.52 -5.41 -8.47
C ARG A 57 1.02 -5.85 -9.84
N PHE A 58 0.27 -4.98 -10.50
CA PHE A 58 -0.38 -5.26 -11.79
C PHE A 58 0.03 -4.29 -12.88
N ASP A 59 1.01 -3.43 -12.62
CA ASP A 59 1.48 -2.42 -13.55
C ASP A 59 3.00 -2.19 -13.47
N GLY A 60 3.53 -1.56 -14.52
CA GLY A 60 4.93 -1.16 -14.61
C GLY A 60 5.94 -2.33 -14.57
N ASN A 61 7.15 -2.02 -14.13
CA ASN A 61 8.27 -2.99 -14.09
C ASN A 61 8.08 -4.13 -13.09
N TYR A 62 7.06 -4.05 -12.23
CA TYR A 62 6.80 -4.99 -11.16
C TYR A 62 5.52 -5.81 -11.40
N GLU A 63 4.93 -5.74 -12.60
CA GLU A 63 3.72 -6.49 -12.95
C GLU A 63 3.87 -7.99 -12.59
N ASN A 64 2.84 -8.52 -11.93
CA ASN A 64 2.73 -9.89 -11.41
C ASN A 64 3.76 -10.26 -10.33
N GLN A 65 4.39 -9.29 -9.66
CA GLN A 65 5.30 -9.53 -8.54
C GLN A 65 4.63 -9.29 -7.19
N TYR A 66 4.94 -10.18 -6.25
CA TYR A 66 4.57 -10.03 -4.85
C TYR A 66 5.68 -9.37 -4.05
N PHE A 67 5.26 -8.49 -3.13
CA PHE A 67 6.11 -7.88 -2.13
C PHE A 67 5.54 -8.15 -0.74
N PHE A 68 6.39 -8.57 0.18
CA PHE A 68 6.01 -8.93 1.55
C PHE A 68 6.54 -7.88 2.52
N TYR A 69 5.71 -7.52 3.50
CA TYR A 69 5.99 -6.46 4.46
C TYR A 69 6.32 -7.06 5.82
N HIS A 70 7.50 -6.73 6.34
CA HIS A 70 7.93 -7.14 7.68
C HIS A 70 7.79 -5.99 8.65
N TYR A 71 7.19 -6.28 9.80
CA TYR A 71 6.81 -5.28 10.80
C TYR A 71 7.71 -5.36 12.03
N ASP A 72 8.00 -4.21 12.66
CA ASP A 72 8.50 -4.18 14.03
C ASP A 72 7.35 -4.41 15.04
N LEU A 73 7.69 -4.53 16.33
CA LEU A 73 6.72 -4.71 17.42
C LEU A 73 5.72 -3.55 17.57
N ARG A 74 5.94 -2.42 16.90
CA ARG A 74 5.07 -1.24 16.92
C ARG A 74 4.18 -1.15 15.67
N GLY A 75 4.23 -2.14 14.78
CA GLY A 75 3.47 -2.17 13.54
C GLY A 75 4.06 -1.32 12.41
N SER A 76 5.34 -0.93 12.49
CA SER A 76 6.03 -0.21 11.41
C SER A 76 6.71 -1.17 10.45
N VAL A 77 6.58 -0.95 9.13
CA VAL A 77 7.28 -1.77 8.13
C VAL A 77 8.78 -1.51 8.17
N THR A 78 9.57 -2.47 8.63
CA THR A 78 11.05 -2.38 8.68
C THR A 78 11.71 -2.76 7.36
N ASN A 79 11.10 -3.67 6.60
CA ASN A 79 11.61 -4.07 5.30
C ASN A 79 10.52 -4.61 4.38
N VAL A 80 10.79 -4.49 3.09
CA VAL A 80 10.01 -5.07 2.01
C VAL A 80 10.89 -6.07 1.28
N VAL A 81 10.40 -7.29 1.14
CA VAL A 81 11.10 -8.36 0.42
C VAL A 81 10.30 -8.80 -0.81
N ASP A 82 10.99 -9.26 -1.84
CA ASP A 82 10.38 -9.89 -3.01
C ASP A 82 10.02 -11.36 -2.77
N SER A 83 9.51 -12.03 -3.80
CA SER A 83 9.16 -13.46 -3.76
C SER A 83 10.36 -14.40 -3.54
N ASP A 84 11.59 -13.94 -3.78
CA ASP A 84 12.82 -14.69 -3.49
C ASP A 84 13.33 -14.42 -2.05
N ALA A 85 12.55 -13.71 -1.23
CA ALA A 85 12.94 -13.21 0.08
C ALA A 85 14.17 -12.28 0.06
N LYS A 86 14.46 -11.64 -1.08
CA LYS A 86 15.51 -10.63 -1.16
C LYS A 86 14.96 -9.28 -0.74
N ARG A 87 15.75 -8.54 0.05
CA ARG A 87 15.37 -7.20 0.51
C ARG A 87 15.36 -6.21 -0.65
N VAL A 88 14.17 -5.73 -0.99
CA VAL A 88 13.94 -4.67 -2.00
C VAL A 88 14.09 -3.29 -1.37
N LYS A 89 13.58 -3.12 -0.15
CA LYS A 89 13.66 -1.86 0.60
C LYS A 89 13.76 -2.10 2.10
N GLY A 90 14.51 -1.23 2.78
CA GLY A 90 14.63 -1.23 4.25
C GLY A 90 14.34 0.15 4.80
N TYR A 91 13.82 0.19 6.01
CA TYR A 91 13.49 1.42 6.74
C TYR A 91 14.01 1.31 8.17
N ASP A 92 14.70 2.35 8.60
CA ASP A 92 15.16 2.51 9.98
C ASP A 92 14.32 3.60 10.65
N TYR A 93 13.86 3.31 11.86
CA TYR A 93 13.02 4.21 12.64
C TYR A 93 13.70 4.52 13.97
N ASP A 94 13.76 5.80 14.31
CA ASP A 94 14.13 6.24 15.65
C ASP A 94 12.88 6.46 16.53
N ASP A 95 13.10 6.88 17.77
CA ASP A 95 12.06 7.10 18.78
C ASP A 95 11.13 8.29 18.45
N ARG A 96 11.43 9.07 17.40
CA ARG A 96 10.80 10.35 17.06
C ARG A 96 10.06 10.33 15.72
N ILE A 97 10.34 9.36 14.85
CA ILE A 97 9.68 9.21 13.55
C ILE A 97 8.49 8.25 13.69
N VAL A 98 7.28 8.83 13.71
CA VAL A 98 6.06 8.11 13.33
C VAL A 98 6.18 7.66 11.87
N PRO A 99 5.78 6.43 11.53
CA PRO A 99 5.93 5.90 10.18
C PRO A 99 5.32 6.86 9.15
N PRO A 100 5.99 7.11 8.01
CA PRO A 100 5.43 7.98 6.98
C PRO A 100 4.06 7.44 6.60
N ALA A 101 3.05 8.32 6.63
CA ALA A 101 1.70 7.99 6.21
C ALA A 101 1.78 7.31 4.83
N PHE A 102 1.43 6.02 4.79
CA PHE A 102 1.56 5.22 3.58
C PHE A 102 0.77 5.89 2.46
N THR A 103 1.53 6.38 1.49
CA THR A 103 1.05 6.78 0.19
C THR A 103 1.41 5.62 -0.73
N ILE A 104 0.45 4.71 -0.84
CA ILE A 104 0.34 3.82 -2.01
C ILE A 104 0.02 4.71 -3.21
#